data_AF-A0A1A8SC90-F1
#
_entry.id   AF-A0A1A8SC90-F1
#
_cell.length_a   1.000
_cell.length_b   1.000
_cell.length_c   1.000
_cell.angle_alpha   90.00
_cell.angle_beta   90.00
_cell.angle_gamma   90.00
#
_symmetry.space_group_name_H-M   'P 1'
#
loop_
_entity.id
_entity.type
_entity.pdbx_description
1 polymer ?
#
loop_
_entity_poly.entity_id
_entity_poly.type
_entity_poly.pdbx_seq_one_letter_code
_entity_poly.pdbx_strand_id
1 'polypeptide(L)'
;LGGPVPPPPPSSSLPKKKKTVKLFWKELKQADRPQKCRFGQGTVWASLDKVEVDTNKLEHLFESKSKELSVVKKGPEIKKSAILVLDSKRSNAINIGLTVLPAIHVIKNAILSFDEFAI
;
A
#
# COMPACT_ATOMS: atom_id res chain seq x y z
N LEU A 1 47.30 -40.05 15.23
CA LEU A 1 46.21 -39.23 15.81
C LEU A 1 45.73 -38.27 14.74
N GLY A 2 44.64 -38.59 14.04
CA GLY A 2 44.11 -37.73 12.97
C GLY A 2 42.63 -38.03 12.79
N GLY A 3 41.76 -37.29 13.49
CA GLY A 3 40.31 -37.36 13.32
C GLY A 3 39.85 -36.48 12.15
N PRO A 4 38.74 -36.80 11.49
CA PRO A 4 38.24 -36.02 10.36
C PRO A 4 37.71 -34.66 10.83
N VAL A 5 38.01 -33.63 10.05
CA VAL A 5 37.56 -32.24 10.26
C VAL A 5 36.03 -32.17 10.16
N PRO A 6 35.33 -31.46 11.06
CA PRO A 6 33.88 -31.31 10.98
C PRO A 6 33.47 -30.53 9.71
N PRO A 7 32.31 -30.83 9.11
CA PRO A 7 31.82 -30.13 7.93
C PRO A 7 31.53 -28.65 8.25
N PRO A 8 31.77 -27.72 7.30
CA PRO A 8 31.42 -26.32 7.48
C PRO A 8 29.89 -26.15 7.63
N PRO A 9 29.43 -25.20 8.46
CA PRO A 9 28.00 -24.90 8.58
C PRO A 9 27.45 -24.43 7.22
N PRO A 10 26.19 -24.75 6.88
CA PRO A 10 25.58 -24.29 5.64
C PRO A 10 25.46 -22.76 5.63
N SER A 11 26.40 -22.10 4.98
CA SER A 11 26.31 -20.70 4.58
C SER A 11 25.40 -20.59 3.36
N SER A 12 24.11 -20.38 3.60
CA SER A 12 23.26 -19.59 2.70
C SER A 12 21.90 -19.39 3.33
N SER A 13 21.83 -18.45 4.27
CA SER A 13 20.63 -17.61 4.34
C SER A 13 20.52 -16.89 2.99
N LEU A 14 19.83 -17.54 2.04
CA LEU A 14 19.24 -16.85 0.90
C LEU A 14 18.67 -15.53 1.45
N PRO A 15 19.04 -14.35 0.89
CA PRO A 15 18.45 -13.11 1.33
C PRO A 15 16.97 -13.21 0.99
N LYS A 16 16.18 -13.56 2.00
CA LYS A 16 14.72 -13.51 1.97
C LYS A 16 14.40 -12.03 1.84
N LYS A 17 14.35 -11.51 0.61
CA LYS A 17 13.93 -10.13 0.32
C LYS A 17 12.60 -9.91 1.03
N LYS A 18 12.62 -9.10 2.07
CA LYS A 18 11.43 -8.76 2.84
C LYS A 18 10.62 -7.81 1.98
N LYS A 19 9.31 -8.09 1.88
CA LYS A 19 8.41 -7.21 1.11
C LYS A 19 8.23 -5.92 1.91
N THR A 20 8.43 -4.77 1.29
CA THR A 20 8.13 -3.48 1.88
C THR A 20 6.71 -3.02 1.54
N VAL A 21 6.18 -2.05 2.27
CA VAL A 21 4.89 -1.43 1.93
C VAL A 21 4.95 -0.79 0.53
N LYS A 22 3.87 -0.93 -0.23
CA LYS A 22 3.79 -0.39 -1.60
C LYS A 22 3.55 1.12 -1.56
N LEU A 23 4.38 1.88 -2.27
CA LEU A 23 4.15 3.31 -2.49
C LEU A 23 3.09 3.52 -3.58
N PHE A 24 2.05 4.28 -3.25
CA PHE A 24 1.01 4.70 -4.20
C PHE A 24 1.26 6.14 -4.64
N TRP A 25 2.17 6.31 -5.58
CA TRP A 25 2.46 7.61 -6.21
C TRP A 25 1.99 7.64 -7.67
N LYS A 26 1.81 8.85 -8.21
CA LYS A 26 1.57 9.03 -9.64
C LYS A 26 2.91 9.31 -10.32
N GLU A 27 3.41 8.34 -11.05
CA GLU A 27 4.68 8.47 -11.75
C GLU A 27 4.62 9.56 -12.82
N LEU A 28 5.74 10.28 -12.97
CA LEU A 28 5.90 11.24 -14.04
C LEU A 28 5.99 10.48 -15.36
N LYS A 29 5.05 10.74 -16.27
CA LYS A 29 5.14 10.20 -17.64
C LYS A 29 6.30 10.89 -18.35
N GLN A 30 7.28 10.11 -18.78
CA GLN A 30 8.35 10.62 -19.64
C GLN A 30 7.69 11.12 -20.94
N ALA A 31 7.78 12.43 -21.18
CA ALA A 31 7.25 12.98 -22.42
C ALA A 31 8.17 12.57 -23.57
N ASP A 32 7.62 11.95 -24.61
CA ASP A 32 8.33 11.55 -25.83
C ASP A 32 8.89 12.76 -26.62
N ARG A 33 8.48 13.99 -26.25
CA ARG A 33 8.94 15.24 -26.85
C ARG A 33 9.42 16.22 -25.79
N PRO A 34 10.40 17.08 -26.11
CA PRO A 34 10.83 18.17 -25.24
C PRO A 34 9.66 19.13 -25.02
N GLN A 35 8.90 18.90 -23.96
CA GLN A 35 7.75 19.71 -23.60
C GLN A 35 8.26 20.93 -22.83
N LYS A 36 7.99 22.14 -23.32
CA LYS A 36 8.27 23.37 -22.57
C LYS A 36 7.47 23.32 -21.27
N CYS A 37 8.15 23.07 -20.15
CA CYS A 37 7.58 23.24 -18.83
C CYS A 37 7.74 24.70 -18.39
N ARG A 38 6.90 25.16 -17.45
CA ARG A 38 7.01 26.49 -16.83
C ARG A 38 8.38 26.75 -16.17
N PHE A 39 9.19 25.70 -16.00
CA PHE A 39 10.52 25.71 -15.39
C PHE A 39 11.68 25.56 -16.42
N GLY A 40 11.42 25.72 -17.72
CA GLY A 40 12.45 25.67 -18.78
C GLY A 40 12.47 24.37 -19.58
N GLN A 41 13.63 24.04 -20.17
CA GLN A 41 13.86 22.78 -20.89
C GLN A 41 14.16 21.65 -19.90
N GLY A 42 13.13 21.14 -19.23
CA GLY A 42 13.27 19.99 -18.33
C GLY A 42 12.32 20.02 -17.15
N THR A 43 12.44 19.00 -16.31
CA THR A 43 11.74 18.92 -15.02
C THR A 43 12.74 19.08 -13.88
N VAL A 44 12.29 19.51 -12.71
CA VAL A 44 13.14 19.60 -11.51
C VAL A 44 13.80 18.27 -11.15
N TRP A 45 13.25 17.14 -11.61
CA TRP A 45 13.82 15.81 -11.43
C TRP A 45 15.11 15.58 -12.22
N ALA A 46 15.32 16.30 -13.33
CA ALA A 46 16.50 16.16 -14.18
C ALA A 46 17.76 16.76 -13.56
N SER A 47 17.62 17.62 -12.55
CA SER A 47 18.73 18.28 -11.85
C SER A 47 18.99 17.71 -10.45
N LEU A 48 18.34 16.60 -10.07
CA LEU A 48 18.54 15.99 -8.75
C LEU A 48 19.72 15.03 -8.76
N ASP A 49 20.63 15.21 -7.80
CA ASP A 49 21.72 14.28 -7.57
C ASP A 49 21.21 12.97 -6.96
N LYS A 50 21.92 11.88 -7.25
CA LYS A 50 21.65 10.59 -6.63
C LYS A 50 22.01 10.68 -5.15
N VAL A 51 21.01 10.51 -4.28
CA VAL A 51 21.21 10.45 -2.82
C VAL A 51 21.53 9.01 -2.41
N GLU A 52 22.57 8.84 -1.59
CA GLU A 52 22.85 7.54 -0.96
C GLU A 52 21.82 7.26 0.14
N VAL A 53 21.16 6.11 0.06
CA VAL A 53 20.14 5.68 1.02
C VAL A 53 20.48 4.29 1.53
N ASP A 54 20.42 4.12 2.85
CA ASP A 54 20.56 2.81 3.49
C ASP A 54 19.32 1.95 3.20
N THR A 55 19.46 1.05 2.23
CA THR A 55 18.40 0.13 1.81
C THR A 55 18.05 -0.90 2.88
N ASN A 56 18.99 -1.29 3.75
CA ASN A 56 18.74 -2.28 4.80
C ASN A 56 17.86 -1.67 5.90
N LYS A 57 18.14 -0.43 6.28
CA LYS A 57 17.31 0.31 7.22
C LYS A 57 15.92 0.55 6.66
N LEU A 58 15.81 0.88 5.37
CA LEU A 58 14.52 1.08 4.71
C LEU A 58 13.70 -0.22 4.64
N GLU A 59 14.34 -1.33 4.27
CA GLU A 59 13.72 -2.66 4.25
C GLU A 59 13.20 -3.07 5.63
N HIS A 60 13.96 -2.80 6.69
CA HIS A 60 13.56 -3.08 8.06
C HIS A 60 12.38 -2.21 8.54
N LEU A 61 12.44 -0.90 8.30
CA LEU A 61 11.43 0.05 8.78
C LEU A 61 10.09 -0.09 8.06
N PHE A 62 10.12 -0.49 6.78
CA PHE A 62 8.94 -0.57 5.92
C PHE A 62 8.49 -1.99 5.62
N GLU A 63 8.97 -2.99 6.37
CA GLU A 63 8.57 -4.39 6.21
C GLU A 63 7.05 -4.58 6.34
N SER A 64 6.45 -5.22 5.33
CA SER A 64 5.03 -5.55 5.29
C SER A 64 4.72 -6.70 6.24
N LYS A 65 4.31 -6.38 7.48
CA LYS A 65 3.85 -7.36 8.48
C LYS A 65 2.42 -7.80 8.20
N SER A 66 2.22 -8.62 7.17
CA SER A 66 0.87 -9.04 6.78
C SER A 66 0.21 -10.05 7.74
N LYS A 67 0.89 -10.54 8.80
CA LYS A 67 0.27 -11.53 9.71
C LYS A 67 0.90 -11.77 11.10
N GLU A 68 1.84 -10.96 11.57
CA GLU A 68 2.54 -11.25 12.86
C GLU A 68 1.95 -10.58 14.11
N LEU A 69 0.93 -9.72 13.98
CA LEU A 69 0.26 -9.10 15.13
C LEU A 69 -1.07 -9.78 15.51
N SER A 70 -1.38 -10.95 14.95
CA SER A 70 -2.44 -11.79 15.47
C SER A 70 -1.84 -12.79 16.45
N VAL A 71 -2.08 -12.55 17.74
CA VAL A 71 -2.03 -13.47 18.91
C VAL A 71 -1.19 -12.86 20.05
N VAL A 72 -1.68 -11.74 20.61
CA VAL A 72 -1.64 -11.55 22.06
C VAL A 72 -3.04 -11.10 22.49
N LYS A 73 -3.78 -12.08 22.99
CA LYS A 73 -5.11 -12.08 23.63
C LYS A 73 -5.55 -10.74 24.24
N LYS A 74 -6.82 -10.32 24.01
CA LYS A 74 -7.90 -10.21 25.02
C LYS A 74 -9.29 -10.00 24.36
N GLY A 75 -10.23 -10.89 24.66
CA GLY A 75 -11.68 -10.62 24.75
C GLY A 75 -12.54 -10.76 23.48
N PRO A 76 -13.77 -11.32 23.58
CA PRO A 76 -14.78 -11.26 22.53
C PRO A 76 -15.45 -9.89 22.56
N GLU A 77 -14.71 -8.84 22.22
CA GLU A 77 -15.33 -7.56 21.90
C GLU A 77 -15.54 -7.51 20.39
N ILE A 78 -16.75 -7.90 19.98
CA ILE A 78 -17.34 -7.53 18.69
C ILE A 78 -17.60 -6.01 18.72
N LYS A 79 -16.57 -5.21 18.98
CA LYS A 79 -16.57 -3.78 18.72
C LYS A 79 -16.39 -3.68 17.23
N LYS A 80 -17.48 -3.37 16.53
CA LYS A 80 -17.48 -3.00 15.12
C LYS A 80 -16.28 -2.08 14.90
N SER A 81 -15.25 -2.56 14.23
CA SER A 81 -14.06 -1.80 13.84
C SER A 81 -14.42 -0.83 12.71
N ALA A 82 -15.50 -0.07 12.91
CA ALA A 82 -15.94 0.97 12.01
C ALA A 82 -15.24 2.25 12.45
N ILE A 83 -14.20 2.63 11.72
CA ILE A 83 -13.57 3.93 11.89
C ILE A 83 -14.53 4.97 11.31
N LEU A 84 -15.20 5.73 12.19
CA LEU A 84 -16.09 6.82 11.79
C LEU A 84 -15.25 8.09 11.54
N VAL A 85 -14.92 8.34 10.28
CA VAL A 85 -14.15 9.54 9.86
C VAL A 85 -15.08 10.71 9.53
N LEU A 86 -16.37 10.44 9.29
CA LEU A 86 -17.37 11.43 8.93
C LEU A 86 -18.12 11.91 10.18
N ASP A 87 -18.53 13.17 10.21
CA ASP A 87 -19.42 13.67 11.26
C ASP A 87 -20.80 12.99 11.23
N SER A 88 -21.57 13.15 12.31
CA SER A 88 -22.87 12.50 12.47
C SER A 88 -23.88 12.93 11.40
N LYS A 89 -23.86 14.20 10.97
CA LYS A 89 -24.79 14.70 9.95
C LYS A 89 -24.49 14.07 8.60
N ARG A 90 -23.22 14.05 8.20
CA ARG A 90 -22.80 13.44 6.93
C ARG A 90 -22.97 11.93 6.91
N SER A 91 -22.64 11.23 7.99
CA SER A 91 -22.83 9.78 8.07
C SER A 91 -24.30 9.36 8.07
N ASN A 92 -25.18 10.12 8.74
CA ASN A 92 -26.62 9.84 8.72
C ASN A 92 -27.24 10.06 7.33
N ALA A 93 -26.86 11.13 6.63
CA ALA A 93 -27.32 11.38 5.26
C ALA A 93 -26.94 10.24 4.31
N ILE A 94 -25.72 9.69 4.44
CA ILE A 94 -25.27 8.53 3.65
C ILE A 94 -26.08 7.29 4.03
N ASN A 95 -26.30 7.02 5.32
CA ASN A 95 -27.08 5.86 5.76
C ASN A 95 -28.51 5.90 5.21
N ILE A 96 -29.15 7.08 5.19
CA ILE A 96 -30.46 7.27 4.58
C ILE A 96 -30.38 7.05 3.06
N GLY A 97 -29.40 7.63 2.37
CA GLY A 97 -29.22 7.41 0.94
C GLY A 97 -29.01 5.94 0.57
N LEU A 98 -28.32 5.17 1.41
CA LEU A 98 -28.08 3.74 1.18
C LEU A 98 -29.35 2.89 1.31
N THR A 99 -30.41 3.33 2.01
CA THR A 99 -31.64 2.53 2.13
C THR A 99 -32.42 2.42 0.82
N VAL A 100 -32.19 3.36 -0.12
CA VAL A 100 -32.83 3.39 -1.43
C VAL A 100 -31.93 2.87 -2.54
N LEU A 101 -30.71 2.40 -2.20
CA LEU A 101 -29.75 1.88 -3.16
C LEU A 101 -29.67 0.34 -3.07
N PRO A 102 -29.35 -0.35 -4.17
CA PRO A 102 -29.08 -1.78 -4.15
C PRO A 102 -27.80 -2.12 -3.38
N ALA A 103 -27.51 -3.41 -3.23
CA ALA A 103 -26.45 -3.90 -2.37
C ALA A 103 -25.11 -3.17 -2.61
N ILE A 104 -24.44 -2.73 -1.53
CA ILE A 104 -23.25 -1.86 -1.55
C ILE A 104 -22.16 -2.34 -2.53
N HIS A 105 -21.99 -3.65 -2.65
CA HIS A 105 -20.99 -4.25 -3.54
C HIS A 105 -21.30 -4.07 -5.04
N VAL A 106 -22.57 -3.86 -5.41
CA VAL A 106 -23.05 -3.62 -6.78
C VAL A 106 -22.82 -2.17 -7.19
N ILE A 107 -23.02 -1.23 -6.27
CA ILE A 107 -22.98 0.22 -6.53
C ILE A 107 -21.70 0.64 -7.27
N LYS A 108 -20.54 0.14 -6.84
CA LYS A 108 -19.25 0.48 -7.47
C LYS A 108 -19.21 0.10 -8.95
N ASN A 109 -19.68 -1.09 -9.28
CA ASN A 109 -19.63 -1.58 -10.66
C ASN A 109 -20.65 -0.84 -11.53
N ALA A 110 -21.88 -0.66 -11.04
CA ALA A 110 -22.93 0.07 -11.74
C ALA A 110 -22.49 1.46 -12.19
N ILE A 111 -21.78 2.21 -11.32
CA ILE A 111 -21.23 3.54 -11.66
C ILE A 111 -20.11 3.44 -12.70
N LEU A 112 -19.19 2.49 -12.54
CA LEU A 112 -18.05 2.33 -13.47
C LEU A 112 -18.50 1.85 -14.87
N SER A 113 -19.59 1.09 -14.94
CA SER A 113 -20.13 0.54 -16.19
C SER A 113 -21.28 1.35 -16.78
N PHE A 114 -21.70 2.46 -16.14
CA PHE A 114 -22.87 3.24 -16.54
C PHE A 114 -24.15 2.38 -16.68
N ASP A 115 -24.41 1.54 -15.70
CA ASP A 115 -25.59 0.65 -15.69
C ASP A 115 -26.86 1.44 -15.31
N GLU A 116 -27.76 1.61 -16.28
CA GLU A 116 -29.03 2.32 -16.13
C GLU A 116 -30.03 1.58 -15.23
N PHE A 117 -29.90 0.26 -15.08
CA PHE A 117 -30.89 -0.57 -14.38
C PHE A 117 -30.50 -0.91 -12.94
N ALA A 118 -29.27 -0.59 -12.56
CA ALA A 118 -28.72 -0.93 -11.25
C ALA A 118 -28.82 0.21 -10.21
N ILE A 119 -29.49 1.32 -10.52
CA ILE A 119 -29.70 2.46 -9.60
C ILE A 119 -31.17 2.86 -9.56
#